data_AF-A0A838JHH1-F1
#
_entry.id   AF-A0A838JHH1-F1
#
_cell.length_a   1.000
_cell.length_b   1.000
_cell.length_c   1.000
_cell.angle_alpha   90.00
_cell.angle_beta   90.00
_cell.angle_gamma   90.00
#
_symmetry.space_group_name_H-M   'P 1'
#
loop_
_entity.id
_entity.type
_entity.pdbx_description
1 polymer ?
#
loop_
_entity_poly.entity_id
_entity_poly.type
_entity_poly.pdbx_seq_one_letter_code
_entity_poly.pdbx_strand_id
1 'polypeptide(L)'
;MARPHMIQVANAASKYRHLPRLLQIFREQGRDFFVFQWFQVETLQDRIKRTRRPLPEQDLVRLCTSILNDSVAPFVLQNPPIVHGLIRPEHLFLTNEAWALSNCSLVLASEHFQSSTHLEWTIQSPYLPPEIGTVRSIITGQLDIYSVLATAYFALTGTTPQDRESGRSTPVRQKNPRVSEALESILAKGLDPSPDRRYQSASELQHDIQTLT
;
A
#
# COMPACT_ATOMS: atom_id res chain seq x y z
N MET A 1 22.27 14.78 0.45
CA MET A 1 21.96 13.70 1.44
C MET A 1 20.82 12.75 1.02
N ALA A 2 20.30 12.76 -0.23
CA ALA A 2 19.22 11.86 -0.70
C ALA A 2 19.60 10.37 -0.81
N ARG A 3 20.82 10.12 -1.29
CA ARG A 3 21.28 8.78 -1.69
C ARG A 3 21.28 7.77 -0.52
N PRO A 4 21.75 8.13 0.70
CA PRO A 4 21.66 7.24 1.86
C PRO A 4 20.25 6.76 2.16
N HIS A 5 19.24 7.62 2.05
CA HIS A 5 17.87 7.26 2.39
C HIS A 5 17.24 6.32 1.35
N MET A 6 17.44 6.55 0.05
CA MET A 6 17.00 5.61 -0.99
C MET A 6 17.65 4.22 -0.82
N ILE A 7 18.94 4.17 -0.50
CA ILE A 7 19.65 2.92 -0.22
C ILE A 7 19.09 2.24 1.03
N GLN A 8 18.76 3.00 2.09
CA GLN A 8 18.11 2.47 3.28
C GLN A 8 16.76 1.84 2.95
N VAL A 9 15.92 2.50 2.13
CA VAL A 9 14.63 1.96 1.68
C VAL A 9 14.82 0.66 0.89
N ALA A 10 15.72 0.65 -0.09
CA ALA A 10 16.00 -0.54 -0.88
C ALA A 10 16.49 -1.71 -0.01
N ASN A 11 17.37 -1.44 0.95
CA ASN A 11 17.87 -2.44 1.89
C ASN A 11 16.79 -2.92 2.87
N ALA A 12 15.93 -2.03 3.36
CA ALA A 12 14.83 -2.39 4.26
C ALA A 12 13.85 -3.33 3.56
N ALA A 13 13.47 -3.04 2.31
CA ALA A 13 12.62 -3.92 1.51
C ALA A 13 13.24 -5.31 1.36
N SER A 14 14.55 -5.41 1.16
CA SER A 14 15.23 -6.70 0.98
C SER A 14 15.32 -7.58 2.24
N LYS A 15 14.94 -7.10 3.42
CA LYS A 15 15.04 -7.85 4.70
C LYS A 15 13.85 -8.77 4.98
N TYR A 16 12.70 -8.51 4.37
CA TYR A 16 11.44 -9.16 4.73
C TYR A 16 11.02 -10.19 3.67
N ARG A 17 10.36 -11.27 4.10
CA ARG A 17 10.05 -12.42 3.25
C ARG A 17 9.07 -12.04 2.14
N HIS A 18 8.08 -11.21 2.46
CA HIS A 18 7.03 -10.81 1.53
C HIS A 18 7.41 -9.60 0.64
N LEU A 19 8.69 -9.21 0.61
CA LEU A 19 9.20 -8.10 -0.20
C LEU A 19 10.33 -8.58 -1.12
N PRO A 20 10.56 -7.93 -2.27
CA PRO A 20 11.57 -8.38 -3.23
C PRO A 20 12.98 -8.14 -2.70
N ARG A 21 13.86 -9.12 -2.90
CA ARG A 21 15.28 -8.99 -2.57
C ARG A 21 15.94 -7.97 -3.49
N LEU A 22 16.78 -7.11 -2.93
CA LEU A 22 17.65 -6.23 -3.68
C LEU A 22 18.82 -7.07 -4.23
N LEU A 23 18.95 -7.11 -5.55
CA LEU A 23 19.98 -7.89 -6.25
C LEU A 23 21.22 -7.05 -6.51
N GLN A 24 21.03 -5.79 -6.92
CA GLN A 24 22.14 -4.92 -7.29
C GLN A 24 21.76 -3.44 -7.16
N ILE A 25 22.74 -2.63 -6.76
CA ILE A 25 22.70 -1.17 -6.92
C ILE A 25 23.86 -0.78 -7.81
N PHE A 26 23.62 0.00 -8.84
CA PHE A 26 24.68 0.55 -9.70
C PHE A 26 24.34 1.96 -10.15
N ARG A 27 25.33 2.66 -10.71
CA ARG A 27 25.18 4.02 -11.20
C ARG A 27 25.62 4.09 -12.66
N GLU A 28 24.79 4.68 -13.49
CA GLU A 28 25.07 4.87 -14.91
C GLU A 28 24.56 6.23 -15.34
N GLN A 29 25.40 6.99 -16.06
CA GLN A 29 25.08 8.35 -16.55
C GLN A 29 24.52 9.29 -15.46
N GLY A 30 25.05 9.18 -14.23
CA GLY A 30 24.64 10.03 -13.11
C GLY A 30 23.34 9.63 -12.42
N ARG A 31 22.70 8.52 -12.81
CA ARG A 31 21.46 8.00 -12.22
C ARG A 31 21.74 6.73 -11.42
N ASP A 32 21.10 6.61 -10.27
CA ASP A 32 21.16 5.39 -9.45
C ASP A 32 20.10 4.40 -9.94
N PHE A 33 20.50 3.15 -10.16
CA PHE A 33 19.65 2.04 -10.56
C PHE A 33 19.60 1.01 -9.43
N PHE A 34 18.38 0.52 -9.15
CA PHE A 34 18.11 -0.47 -8.12
C PHE A 34 17.44 -1.67 -8.78
N VAL A 35 18.10 -2.82 -8.72
CA VAL A 35 17.63 -4.06 -9.33
C VAL A 35 17.05 -4.94 -8.23
N PHE A 36 15.78 -5.28 -8.36
CA PHE A 36 15.07 -6.13 -7.42
C PHE A 36 14.70 -7.48 -8.04
N GLN A 37 14.54 -8.49 -7.21
CA GLN A 37 13.93 -9.76 -7.59
C GLN A 37 12.54 -9.49 -8.19
N TRP A 38 12.25 -10.13 -9.33
CA TRP A 38 10.94 -10.08 -9.96
C TRP A 38 10.06 -11.25 -9.53
N PHE A 39 8.78 -10.98 -9.28
CA PHE A 39 7.78 -12.01 -9.01
C PHE A 39 7.12 -12.46 -10.33
N GLN A 40 7.44 -13.67 -10.80
CA GLN A 40 6.83 -14.27 -12.00
C GLN A 40 5.47 -14.93 -11.70
N VAL A 41 4.55 -14.19 -11.08
CA VAL A 41 3.22 -14.68 -10.68
C VAL A 41 2.14 -13.61 -10.92
N GLU A 42 0.86 -14.00 -10.85
CA GLU A 42 -0.26 -13.06 -11.05
C GLU A 42 -0.33 -12.00 -9.93
N THR A 43 -0.64 -10.76 -10.31
CA THR A 43 -0.94 -9.71 -9.33
C THR A 43 -2.38 -9.83 -8.81
N LEU A 44 -2.69 -9.15 -7.70
CA LEU A 44 -4.07 -8.99 -7.23
C LEU A 44 -4.94 -8.37 -8.33
N GLN A 45 -4.41 -7.36 -9.05
CA GLN A 45 -5.14 -6.73 -10.15
C GLN A 45 -5.47 -7.74 -11.26
N ASP A 46 -4.50 -8.56 -11.67
CA ASP A 46 -4.67 -9.57 -12.71
C ASP A 46 -5.69 -10.63 -12.28
N ARG A 47 -5.60 -11.09 -11.03
CA ARG A 47 -6.53 -12.07 -10.45
C ARG A 47 -7.97 -11.57 -10.47
N ILE A 48 -8.23 -10.35 -10.01
CA ILE A 48 -9.58 -9.77 -9.98
C ILE A 48 -10.10 -9.56 -11.42
N LYS A 49 -9.27 -9.07 -12.35
CA LYS A 49 -9.65 -8.91 -13.77
C LYS A 49 -9.98 -10.24 -14.43
N ARG A 50 -9.16 -11.27 -14.19
CA ARG A 50 -9.28 -12.62 -14.78
C ARG A 50 -10.49 -13.38 -14.22
N THR A 51 -10.67 -13.37 -12.91
CA THR A 51 -11.73 -14.16 -12.25
C THR A 51 -13.06 -13.42 -12.22
N ARG A 52 -13.06 -12.08 -12.29
CA ARG A 52 -14.23 -11.22 -12.08
C ARG A 52 -14.96 -11.53 -10.76
N ARG A 53 -14.22 -12.01 -9.76
CA ARG A 53 -14.75 -12.38 -8.45
C ARG A 53 -14.02 -11.59 -7.36
N PRO A 54 -14.74 -11.14 -6.32
CA PRO A 54 -14.13 -10.62 -5.10
C PRO A 54 -13.17 -11.62 -4.48
N LEU A 55 -12.14 -11.11 -3.81
CA LEU A 55 -11.29 -11.91 -2.94
C LEU A 55 -12.10 -12.35 -1.70
N PRO A 56 -12.05 -13.63 -1.28
CA PRO A 56 -12.66 -14.07 -0.03
C PRO A 56 -12.07 -13.31 1.17
N GLU A 57 -12.88 -13.02 2.20
CA GLU A 57 -12.42 -12.26 3.37
C GLU A 57 -11.24 -12.92 4.07
N GLN A 58 -11.22 -14.25 4.16
CA GLN A 58 -10.10 -14.97 4.76
C GLN A 58 -8.78 -14.75 3.98
N ASP A 59 -8.85 -14.68 2.66
CA ASP A 59 -7.68 -14.41 1.81
C ASP A 59 -7.25 -12.93 1.93
N LEU A 60 -8.22 -12.02 2.10
CA LEU A 60 -7.99 -10.61 2.35
C LEU A 60 -7.29 -10.38 3.69
N VAL A 61 -7.72 -11.06 4.75
CA VAL A 61 -7.07 -11.00 6.06
C VAL A 61 -5.61 -11.43 5.94
N ARG A 62 -5.34 -12.57 5.27
CA ARG A 62 -3.96 -13.02 5.03
C ARG A 62 -3.14 -12.02 4.23
N LEU A 63 -3.73 -11.37 3.23
CA LEU A 63 -3.10 -10.28 2.48
C LEU A 63 -2.73 -9.13 3.41
N CYS A 64 -3.70 -8.54 4.10
CA CYS A 64 -3.49 -7.40 4.99
C CYS A 64 -2.46 -7.72 6.07
N THR A 65 -2.56 -8.89 6.72
CA THR A 65 -1.61 -9.33 7.75
C THR A 65 -0.19 -9.44 7.21
N SER A 66 0.01 -10.03 6.03
CA SER A 66 1.35 -10.17 5.43
C SER A 66 1.99 -8.81 5.18
N ILE A 67 1.22 -7.87 4.60
CA ILE A 67 1.72 -6.54 4.26
C ILE A 67 1.96 -5.69 5.51
N LEU A 68 1.06 -5.72 6.49
CA LEU A 68 1.26 -4.97 7.73
C LEU A 68 2.52 -5.44 8.49
N ASN A 69 2.76 -6.75 8.56
CA ASN A 69 3.89 -7.33 9.29
C ASN A 69 5.25 -7.14 8.61
N ASP A 70 5.30 -7.29 7.29
CA ASP A 70 6.57 -7.35 6.57
C ASP A 70 6.94 -6.02 5.88
N SER A 71 6.01 -5.05 5.83
CA SER A 71 6.31 -3.71 5.33
C SER A 71 5.90 -2.61 6.31
N VAL A 72 4.61 -2.41 6.57
CA VAL A 72 4.13 -1.16 7.19
C VAL A 72 4.63 -0.98 8.62
N ALA A 73 4.47 -2.00 9.47
CA ALA A 73 4.90 -1.96 10.86
C ALA A 73 6.44 -1.84 11.01
N PRO A 74 7.28 -2.64 10.33
CA PRO A 74 8.73 -2.51 10.48
C PRO A 74 9.31 -1.24 9.83
N PHE A 75 8.67 -0.69 8.79
CA PHE A 75 9.18 0.47 8.06
C PHE A 75 9.05 1.75 8.88
N VAL A 76 7.94 1.94 9.60
CA VAL A 76 7.75 3.13 10.44
C VAL A 76 8.71 3.18 11.63
N LEU A 77 9.27 2.04 12.04
CA LEU A 77 10.25 1.93 13.12
C LEU A 77 11.70 2.23 12.69
N GLN A 78 11.95 2.42 11.39
CA GLN A 78 13.28 2.79 10.90
C GLN A 78 13.62 4.24 11.30
N ASN A 79 14.92 4.58 11.26
CA ASN A 79 15.38 5.94 11.51
C ASN A 79 16.26 6.44 10.34
N PRO A 80 15.78 7.36 9.49
CA PRO A 80 14.42 7.91 9.46
C PRO A 80 13.34 6.87 9.13
N PRO A 81 12.06 7.12 9.49
CA PRO A 81 10.94 6.25 9.14
C PRO A 81 10.79 6.08 7.64
N ILE A 82 10.44 4.88 7.21
CA ILE A 82 10.24 4.53 5.81
C ILE A 82 8.74 4.43 5.53
N VAL A 83 8.35 4.86 4.34
CA VAL A 83 6.98 4.71 3.80
C VAL A 83 7.11 4.00 2.45
N HIS A 84 6.36 2.92 2.27
CA HIS A 84 6.34 2.14 1.04
C HIS A 84 5.80 2.98 -0.12
N GLY A 85 4.67 3.67 0.09
CA GLY A 85 4.18 4.72 -0.81
C GLY A 85 3.49 4.27 -2.09
N LEU A 86 3.54 2.97 -2.38
CA LEU A 86 3.02 2.39 -3.62
C LEU A 86 2.25 1.07 -3.38
N ILE A 87 1.53 0.96 -2.25
CA ILE A 87 0.69 -0.21 -1.98
C ILE A 87 -0.58 -0.11 -2.82
N ARG A 88 -0.73 -0.97 -3.83
CA ARG A 88 -1.89 -1.05 -4.73
C ARG A 88 -1.96 -2.40 -5.45
N PRO A 89 -3.12 -2.77 -6.05
CA PRO A 89 -3.34 -4.12 -6.58
C PRO A 89 -2.31 -4.64 -7.60
N GLU A 90 -1.71 -3.76 -8.40
CA GLU A 90 -0.69 -4.10 -9.41
C GLU A 90 0.70 -4.38 -8.83
N HIS A 91 0.91 -4.07 -7.54
CA HIS A 91 2.17 -4.32 -6.84
C HIS A 91 2.03 -5.44 -5.79
N LEU A 92 0.86 -6.08 -5.70
CA LEU A 92 0.61 -7.21 -4.82
C LEU A 92 0.58 -8.50 -5.62
N PHE A 93 1.43 -9.45 -5.26
CA PHE A 93 1.65 -10.68 -5.98
C PHE A 93 1.21 -11.86 -5.13
N LEU A 94 0.42 -12.77 -5.71
CA LEU A 94 0.07 -14.02 -5.04
C LEU A 94 1.17 -15.04 -5.30
N THR A 95 2.08 -15.22 -4.35
CA THR A 95 3.09 -16.29 -4.40
C THR A 95 2.50 -17.60 -3.89
N ASN A 96 3.25 -18.70 -4.04
CA ASN A 96 2.82 -20.02 -3.56
C ASN A 96 2.62 -20.07 -2.04
N GLU A 97 3.25 -19.15 -1.29
CA GLU A 97 3.29 -19.19 0.18
C GLU A 97 2.44 -18.11 0.82
N ALA A 98 2.38 -16.92 0.23
CA ALA A 98 1.70 -15.75 0.77
C ALA A 98 1.55 -14.62 -0.27
N TRP A 99 0.88 -13.54 0.13
CA TRP A 99 0.88 -12.29 -0.62
C TRP A 99 2.21 -11.57 -0.42
N ALA A 100 2.84 -11.17 -1.53
CA ALA A 100 4.05 -10.35 -1.56
C ALA A 100 3.75 -8.95 -2.11
N LEU A 101 4.53 -7.96 -1.69
CA LEU A 101 4.43 -6.58 -2.12
C LEU A 101 5.74 -6.15 -2.78
N SER A 102 5.64 -5.43 -3.91
CA SER A 102 6.80 -4.90 -4.62
C SER A 102 6.72 -3.37 -4.80
N ASN A 103 7.72 -2.81 -5.46
CA ASN A 103 7.72 -1.43 -5.93
C ASN A 103 7.66 -0.39 -4.79
N CYS A 104 8.45 -0.60 -3.74
CA CYS A 104 8.66 0.41 -2.70
C CYS A 104 9.17 1.72 -3.34
N SER A 105 8.51 2.84 -3.03
CA SER A 105 8.78 4.12 -3.69
C SER A 105 10.10 4.72 -3.24
N LEU A 106 11.11 4.64 -4.09
CA LEU A 106 12.38 5.33 -3.87
C LEU A 106 12.25 6.85 -4.08
N VAL A 107 11.21 7.32 -4.78
CA VAL A 107 10.95 8.74 -5.02
C VAL A 107 10.59 9.45 -3.71
N LEU A 108 9.78 8.81 -2.85
CA LEU A 108 9.46 9.35 -1.52
C LEU A 108 10.69 9.50 -0.62
N ALA A 109 11.71 8.68 -0.88
CA ALA A 109 12.99 8.73 -0.16
C ALA A 109 13.99 9.72 -0.76
N SER A 110 13.67 10.37 -1.89
CA SER A 110 14.57 11.27 -2.61
C SER A 110 14.42 12.74 -2.16
N GLU A 111 15.51 13.51 -2.22
CA GLU A 111 15.49 14.96 -1.92
C GLU A 111 14.60 15.77 -2.87
N HIS A 112 14.35 15.24 -4.06
CA HIS A 112 13.56 15.94 -5.09
C HIS A 112 12.06 15.76 -4.91
N PHE A 113 11.60 15.03 -3.88
CA PHE A 113 10.19 14.78 -3.63
C PHE A 113 9.33 16.07 -3.63
N GLN A 114 9.86 17.19 -3.13
CA GLN A 114 9.13 18.47 -3.13
C GLN A 114 9.19 19.24 -4.47
N SER A 115 10.04 18.83 -5.42
CA SER A 115 10.38 19.59 -6.64
C SER A 115 10.03 18.90 -7.96
N SER A 116 9.64 17.62 -7.94
CA SER A 116 9.45 16.81 -9.14
C SER A 116 8.01 16.79 -9.65
N THR A 117 7.80 17.13 -10.92
CA THR A 117 6.53 17.01 -11.68
C THR A 117 5.98 15.57 -11.76
N HIS A 118 6.81 14.54 -11.53
CA HIS A 118 6.37 13.14 -11.36
C HIS A 118 5.41 12.92 -10.17
N LEU A 119 5.26 13.90 -9.28
CA LEU A 119 4.24 13.92 -8.23
C LEU A 119 2.82 13.87 -8.81
N GLU A 120 2.52 14.56 -9.92
CA GLU A 120 1.15 14.70 -10.44
C GLU A 120 0.47 13.36 -10.76
N TRP A 121 1.23 12.40 -11.30
CA TRP A 121 0.72 11.06 -11.65
C TRP A 121 0.59 10.12 -10.46
N THR A 122 1.41 10.31 -9.42
CA THR A 122 1.38 9.48 -8.21
C THR A 122 0.29 9.96 -7.25
N ILE A 123 0.09 11.28 -7.16
CA ILE A 123 -0.87 11.94 -6.26
C ILE A 123 -2.33 11.64 -6.62
N GLN A 124 -2.65 11.37 -7.88
CA GLN A 124 -4.03 11.05 -8.30
C GLN A 124 -4.39 9.56 -8.16
N SER A 125 -3.56 8.79 -7.46
CA SER A 125 -3.85 7.39 -7.18
C SER A 125 -5.04 7.29 -6.21
N PRO A 126 -6.10 6.52 -6.55
CA PRO A 126 -7.28 6.33 -5.70
C PRO A 126 -6.99 5.40 -4.51
N TYR A 127 -5.73 4.97 -4.39
CA TYR A 127 -5.21 4.20 -3.27
C TYR A 127 -4.45 5.09 -2.28
N LEU A 128 -4.26 6.38 -2.57
CA LEU A 128 -3.66 7.33 -1.64
C LEU A 128 -4.72 8.09 -0.86
N PRO A 129 -4.40 8.52 0.37
CA PRO A 129 -5.27 9.41 1.12
C PRO A 129 -5.58 10.71 0.36
N PRO A 130 -6.80 11.26 0.47
CA PRO A 130 -7.24 12.44 -0.28
C PRO A 130 -6.47 13.72 0.08
N GLU A 131 -5.82 13.79 1.24
CA GLU A 131 -5.01 14.94 1.64
C GLU A 131 -3.63 14.97 0.97
N ILE A 132 -3.17 13.85 0.40
CA ILE A 132 -1.88 13.79 -0.32
C ILE A 132 -1.96 14.64 -1.58
N GLY A 133 -0.96 15.50 -1.80
CA GLY A 133 -0.95 16.46 -2.90
C GLY A 133 -1.49 17.84 -2.56
N THR A 134 -1.95 18.06 -1.33
CA THR A 134 -2.21 19.41 -0.81
C THR A 134 -0.92 20.07 -0.32
N VAL A 135 -0.89 21.40 -0.27
CA VAL A 135 0.26 22.25 0.11
C VAL A 135 0.83 21.91 1.50
N ARG A 136 0.07 21.21 2.36
CA ARG A 136 0.46 20.83 3.73
C ARG A 136 0.54 19.32 3.98
N SER A 137 0.58 18.50 2.92
CA SER A 137 0.60 17.05 3.09
C SER A 137 1.88 16.58 3.81
N ILE A 138 1.71 15.86 4.93
CA ILE A 138 2.79 15.21 5.66
C ILE A 138 2.72 13.72 5.32
N ILE A 139 3.80 13.19 4.76
CA ILE A 139 3.91 11.75 4.49
C ILE A 139 4.31 11.05 5.78
N THR A 140 3.43 10.19 6.27
CA THR A 140 3.66 9.33 7.44
C THR A 140 3.31 7.89 7.10
N GLY A 141 3.59 6.95 8.02
CA GLY A 141 3.17 5.56 7.88
C GLY A 141 1.66 5.38 7.72
N GLN A 142 0.85 6.37 8.11
CA GLN A 142 -0.61 6.35 7.91
C GLN A 142 -1.01 6.32 6.42
N LEU A 143 -0.16 6.84 5.53
CA LEU A 143 -0.36 6.74 4.08
C LEU A 143 -0.44 5.27 3.63
N ASP A 144 0.49 4.43 4.10
CA ASP A 144 0.51 3.02 3.75
C ASP A 144 -0.67 2.26 4.37
N ILE A 145 -1.07 2.60 5.59
CA ILE A 145 -2.26 2.03 6.25
C ILE A 145 -3.52 2.28 5.41
N TYR A 146 -3.73 3.52 4.96
CA TYR A 146 -4.82 3.84 4.05
C TYR A 146 -4.72 3.04 2.75
N SER A 147 -3.53 2.96 2.18
CA SER A 147 -3.29 2.27 0.89
C SER A 147 -3.58 0.77 0.97
N VAL A 148 -3.26 0.12 2.09
CA VAL A 148 -3.65 -1.27 2.38
C VAL A 148 -5.17 -1.41 2.35
N LEU A 149 -5.90 -0.54 3.03
CA LEU A 149 -7.36 -0.61 3.11
C LEU A 149 -8.06 -0.23 1.81
N ALA A 150 -7.52 0.72 1.04
CA ALA A 150 -8.06 1.08 -0.26
C ALA A 150 -7.86 -0.07 -1.26
N THR A 151 -6.72 -0.76 -1.15
CA THR A 151 -6.45 -1.98 -1.91
C THR A 151 -7.36 -3.12 -1.49
N ALA A 152 -7.65 -3.25 -0.19
CA ALA A 152 -8.58 -4.23 0.34
C ALA A 152 -10.01 -4.00 -0.16
N TYR A 153 -10.47 -2.75 -0.17
CA TYR A 153 -11.76 -2.36 -0.77
C TYR A 153 -11.84 -2.78 -2.24
N PHE A 154 -10.77 -2.54 -3.02
CA PHE A 154 -10.70 -3.00 -4.41
C PHE A 154 -10.76 -4.52 -4.53
N ALA A 155 -10.05 -5.26 -3.69
CA ALA A 155 -10.10 -6.72 -3.70
C ALA A 155 -11.51 -7.27 -3.47
N LEU A 156 -12.32 -6.58 -2.66
CA LEU A 156 -13.69 -6.98 -2.31
C LEU A 156 -14.75 -6.55 -3.32
N THR A 157 -14.49 -5.52 -4.13
CA THR A 157 -15.51 -4.89 -4.97
C THR A 157 -15.16 -4.81 -6.46
N GLY A 158 -13.87 -4.93 -6.80
CA GLY A 158 -13.34 -4.64 -8.14
C GLY A 158 -13.28 -3.15 -8.49
N THR A 159 -13.60 -2.25 -7.55
CA THR A 159 -13.64 -0.80 -7.73
C THR A 159 -12.88 -0.09 -6.61
N THR A 160 -12.49 1.17 -6.81
CA THR A 160 -11.79 1.96 -5.78
C THR A 160 -12.77 2.55 -4.76
N PRO A 161 -12.34 2.82 -3.51
CA PRO A 161 -13.25 3.28 -2.46
C PRO A 161 -13.88 4.63 -2.76
N GLN A 162 -13.08 5.58 -3.28
CA GLN A 162 -13.56 6.88 -3.69
C GLN A 162 -13.85 6.87 -5.19
N ASP A 163 -15.04 7.32 -5.53
CA ASP A 163 -15.42 7.60 -6.91
C ASP A 163 -14.69 8.86 -7.40
N ARG A 164 -14.01 8.76 -8.55
CA ARG A 164 -13.16 9.84 -9.07
C ARG A 164 -13.96 11.05 -9.56
N GLU A 165 -15.22 10.87 -9.94
CA GLU A 165 -16.05 11.93 -10.52
C GLU A 165 -16.79 12.71 -9.42
N SER A 166 -17.35 11.98 -8.45
CA SER A 166 -18.16 12.55 -7.36
C SER A 166 -17.36 12.83 -6.08
N GLY A 167 -16.16 12.25 -5.94
CA GLY A 167 -15.36 12.31 -4.72
C GLY A 167 -15.99 11.58 -3.53
N ARG A 168 -17.08 10.83 -3.72
CA ARG A 168 -17.81 10.16 -2.65
C ARG A 168 -17.28 8.74 -2.44
N SER A 169 -17.13 8.37 -1.17
CA SER A 169 -16.85 6.98 -0.80
C SER A 169 -18.14 6.17 -0.73
N THR A 170 -18.18 5.02 -1.38
CA THR A 170 -19.34 4.11 -1.30
C THR A 170 -19.10 3.03 -0.24
N PRO A 171 -20.01 2.79 0.71
CA PRO A 171 -19.86 1.69 1.67
C PRO A 171 -19.66 0.34 0.96
N VAL A 172 -18.74 -0.48 1.47
CA VAL A 172 -18.32 -1.70 0.79
C VAL A 172 -19.47 -2.68 0.59
N ARG A 173 -20.40 -2.81 1.55
CA ARG A 173 -21.54 -3.75 1.45
C ARG A 173 -22.58 -3.32 0.43
N GLN A 174 -22.61 -2.05 0.02
CA GLN A 174 -23.45 -1.62 -1.10
C GLN A 174 -22.94 -2.18 -2.44
N LYS A 175 -21.62 -2.42 -2.56
CA LYS A 175 -21.00 -3.03 -3.74
C LYS A 175 -20.92 -4.55 -3.63
N ASN A 176 -20.67 -5.07 -2.43
CA ASN A 176 -20.58 -6.50 -2.16
C ASN A 176 -21.30 -6.84 -0.83
N PRO A 177 -22.60 -7.18 -0.88
CA PRO A 177 -23.39 -7.48 0.33
C PRO A 177 -22.92 -8.69 1.14
N ARG A 178 -22.02 -9.50 0.59
CA ARG A 178 -21.44 -10.66 1.29
C ARG A 178 -20.33 -10.25 2.26
N VAL A 179 -19.88 -9.00 2.20
CA VAL A 179 -18.89 -8.49 3.16
C VAL A 179 -19.52 -8.42 4.56
N SER A 180 -18.79 -8.89 5.56
CA SER A 180 -19.17 -8.86 6.97
C SER A 180 -19.24 -7.43 7.50
N GLU A 181 -20.08 -7.20 8.49
CA GLU A 181 -20.24 -5.87 9.12
C GLU A 181 -19.00 -5.43 9.87
N ALA A 182 -18.26 -6.39 10.43
CA ALA A 182 -16.97 -6.14 11.07
C ALA A 182 -15.95 -5.62 10.06
N LEU A 183 -15.80 -6.27 8.90
CA LEU A 183 -14.88 -5.82 7.86
C LEU A 183 -15.31 -4.49 7.23
N GLU A 184 -16.62 -4.26 7.07
CA GLU A 184 -17.13 -2.94 6.65
C GLU A 184 -16.74 -1.83 7.64
N SER A 185 -16.85 -2.08 8.95
CA SER A 185 -16.49 -1.10 9.98
C SER A 185 -15.00 -0.75 9.95
N ILE A 186 -14.13 -1.75 9.76
CA ILE A 186 -12.68 -1.55 9.62
C ILE A 186 -12.36 -0.69 8.39
N LEU A 187 -12.97 -1.00 7.25
CA LEU A 187 -12.80 -0.23 6.02
C LEU A 187 -13.33 1.19 6.17
N ALA A 188 -14.50 1.38 6.79
CA ALA A 188 -15.09 2.70 7.02
C ALA A 188 -14.19 3.58 7.90
N LYS A 189 -13.64 3.02 8.99
CA LYS A 189 -12.70 3.75 9.87
C LYS A 189 -11.41 4.13 9.16
N GLY A 190 -10.76 3.17 8.50
CA GLY A 190 -9.44 3.42 7.94
C GLY A 190 -9.42 4.15 6.58
N LEU A 191 -10.58 4.25 5.92
CA LEU A 191 -10.77 5.05 4.70
C LEU A 191 -11.47 6.39 4.96
N ASP A 192 -11.62 6.79 6.23
CA ASP A 192 -12.15 8.11 6.58
C ASP A 192 -11.26 9.22 5.96
N PRO A 193 -11.84 10.24 5.30
CA PRO A 193 -11.08 11.36 4.74
C PRO A 193 -10.24 12.13 5.78
N SER A 194 -10.65 12.12 7.05
CA SER A 194 -9.96 12.79 8.15
C SER A 194 -8.82 11.91 8.71
N PRO A 195 -7.54 12.34 8.63
CA PRO A 195 -6.38 11.60 9.17
C PRO A 195 -6.49 11.23 10.65
N ASP A 196 -7.09 12.10 11.46
CA ASP A 196 -7.30 11.94 12.90
C ASP A 196 -8.34 10.86 13.24
N ARG A 197 -9.21 10.49 12.29
CA ARG A 197 -10.24 9.47 12.48
C ARG A 197 -9.84 8.07 12.02
N ARG A 198 -8.73 7.99 11.28
CA ARG A 198 -8.18 6.72 10.78
C ARG A 198 -7.39 5.99 11.86
N TYR A 199 -6.99 4.76 11.54
CA TYR A 199 -5.99 4.04 12.32
C TYR A 199 -4.69 4.85 12.42
N GLN A 200 -4.17 4.97 13.63
CA GLN A 200 -2.96 5.77 13.91
C GLN A 200 -1.70 4.90 13.87
N SER A 201 -1.82 3.58 13.87
CA SER A 201 -0.70 2.65 13.79
C SER A 201 -1.05 1.35 13.06
N ALA A 202 -0.03 0.71 12.49
CA ALA A 202 -0.19 -0.61 11.86
C ALA A 202 -0.67 -1.66 12.87
N SER A 203 -0.24 -1.56 14.13
CA SER A 203 -0.67 -2.45 15.21
C SER A 203 -2.16 -2.31 15.54
N GLU A 204 -2.70 -1.09 15.50
CA GLU A 204 -4.13 -0.86 15.74
C GLU A 204 -4.97 -1.49 14.63
N LEU A 205 -4.60 -1.29 13.36
CA LEU A 205 -5.28 -1.94 12.24
C LEU A 205 -5.12 -3.47 12.31
N GLN A 206 -3.93 -3.96 12.62
CA GLN A 206 -3.66 -5.39 12.72
C GLN A 206 -4.53 -6.07 13.78
N HIS A 207 -4.72 -5.42 14.94
CA HIS A 207 -5.58 -5.93 16.00
C HIS A 207 -7.00 -6.17 15.48
N ASP A 208 -7.61 -5.16 14.84
CA ASP A 208 -8.97 -5.27 14.31
C ASP A 208 -9.07 -6.31 13.19
N ILE A 209 -8.09 -6.38 12.28
CA ILE A 209 -8.04 -7.40 11.21
C ILE A 209 -7.97 -8.82 11.78
N GLN A 210 -7.25 -9.02 12.88
CA GLN A 210 -7.15 -10.32 13.55
C GLN A 210 -8.45 -10.74 14.26
N THR A 211 -9.37 -9.82 14.55
CA THR A 211 -10.69 -10.20 15.08
C THR A 211 -11.60 -10.86 14.03
N LEU A 212 -11.22 -10.82 12.75
CA LEU A 212 -11.97 -11.40 11.64
C LEU A 212 -11.66 -12.88 11.38
N THR A 213 -10.66 -13.46 12.06
CA THR A 213 -10.23 -14.87 11.89
C THR A 213 -10.91 -15.84 12.83
#